data_AF-A0A3B9F6H9-F1
#
_entry.id   AF-A0A3B9F6H9-F1
#
_cell.length_a   1.000
_cell.length_b   1.000
_cell.length_c   1.000
_cell.angle_alpha   90.00
_cell.angle_beta   90.00
_cell.angle_gamma   90.00
#
_symmetry.space_group_name_H-M   'P 1'
#
loop_
_entity.id
_entity.type
_entity.pdbx_description
1 polymer ?
#
loop_
_entity_poly.entity_id
_entity_poly.type
_entity_poly.pdbx_seq_one_letter_code
_entity_poly.pdbx_strand_id
1 'polypeptide(L)'
;MSLSFITLETKENFSQDLIIQKPPSGISLQGVIQIPGDKSISHRALILGSIAYGETEIQGLLLGEDPYSTASCFQAMGAKISELNTISVRIKGIGLGNLREPVDVLNAGNSGTTLRLILGLLASHSDKFFTVTGDTSLRARPMSRVIQPLQQMGAEIWGRG
;
A
#
# COMPACT_ATOMS: atom_id res chain seq x y z
N MET A 1 -17.78 39.08 10.61
CA MET A 1 -18.01 37.62 10.67
C MET A 1 -17.17 36.97 9.58
N SER A 2 -16.23 36.10 9.95
CA SER A 2 -15.47 35.31 8.98
C SER A 2 -16.42 34.33 8.29
N LEU A 3 -16.76 34.57 7.03
CA LEU A 3 -17.45 33.59 6.19
C LEU A 3 -16.47 32.43 5.94
N SER A 4 -16.72 31.25 6.50
CA SER A 4 -15.92 30.07 6.19
C SER A 4 -16.26 29.60 4.78
N PHE A 5 -15.33 29.79 3.84
CA PHE A 5 -15.48 29.31 2.45
C PHE A 5 -15.41 27.78 2.32
N ILE A 6 -15.01 27.11 3.40
CA ILE A 6 -14.93 25.66 3.52
C ILE A 6 -15.69 25.27 4.78
N THR A 7 -16.71 24.41 4.63
CA THR A 7 -17.48 23.84 5.74
C THR A 7 -17.38 22.33 5.67
N LEU A 8 -17.21 21.68 6.82
CA LEU A 8 -17.27 20.23 6.97
C LEU A 8 -18.55 19.87 7.72
N GLU A 9 -19.46 19.16 7.06
CA GLU A 9 -20.68 18.64 7.68
C GLU A 9 -20.53 17.15 7.92
N THR A 10 -20.61 16.72 9.19
CA THR A 10 -20.52 15.30 9.54
C THR A 10 -21.92 14.69 9.56
N LYS A 11 -22.12 13.61 8.80
CA LYS A 11 -23.36 12.84 8.74
C LYS A 11 -23.41 11.79 9.86
N GLU A 12 -24.61 11.31 10.17
CA GLU A 12 -24.86 10.30 11.22
C GLU A 12 -24.09 8.98 10.99
N ASN A 13 -23.69 8.67 9.76
CA ASN A 13 -22.91 7.49 9.38
C ASN A 13 -21.39 7.72 9.38
N PHE A 14 -20.88 8.76 10.04
CA PHE A 14 -19.47 9.17 10.04
C PHE A 14 -18.91 9.56 8.66
N SER A 15 -19.73 9.73 7.62
CA SER A 15 -19.27 10.36 6.38
C SER A 15 -19.24 11.88 6.52
N GLN A 16 -18.33 12.55 5.82
CA GLN A 16 -18.21 14.01 5.85
C GLN A 16 -18.51 14.61 4.47
N ASP A 17 -19.33 15.65 4.45
CA ASP A 17 -19.51 16.50 3.29
C ASP A 17 -18.57 17.71 3.42
N LEU A 18 -17.65 17.85 2.46
CA LEU A 18 -16.81 19.03 2.33
C LEU A 18 -17.49 20.02 1.38
N ILE A 19 -18.07 21.07 1.94
CA ILE A 19 -18.75 22.13 1.18
C ILE A 19 -17.77 23.25 0.94
N ILE A 20 -17.43 23.49 -0.33
CA ILE A 20 -16.57 24.60 -0.74
C ILE A 20 -17.44 25.65 -1.44
N GLN A 21 -17.66 26.78 -0.78
CA GLN A 21 -18.41 27.89 -1.36
C GLN A 21 -17.47 28.81 -2.13
N LYS A 22 -17.74 28.99 -3.43
CA LYS A 22 -16.96 29.93 -4.24
C LYS A 22 -17.14 31.35 -3.69
N PRO A 23 -16.05 32.06 -3.35
CA PRO A 23 -16.14 33.45 -2.92
C PRO A 23 -16.67 34.34 -4.06
N PRO A 24 -17.48 35.37 -3.76
CA PRO A 24 -18.04 36.27 -4.77
C PRO A 24 -16.99 37.10 -5.50
N SER A 25 -15.81 37.34 -4.90
CA SER A 25 -14.62 37.88 -5.56
C SER A 25 -13.35 37.60 -4.73
N GLY A 26 -12.17 37.70 -5.36
CA GLY A 26 -10.92 37.99 -4.62
C GLY A 26 -10.18 36.85 -3.93
N ILE A 27 -10.27 35.59 -4.36
CA ILE A 27 -9.36 34.54 -3.83
C ILE A 27 -8.53 33.94 -4.96
N SER A 28 -7.24 34.29 -4.99
CA SER A 28 -6.21 33.46 -5.59
C SER A 28 -5.56 32.62 -4.48
N LEU A 29 -5.58 31.30 -4.61
CA LEU A 29 -4.78 30.42 -3.75
C LEU A 29 -3.29 30.74 -4.01
N GLN A 30 -2.61 31.26 -3.00
CA GLN A 30 -1.18 31.55 -3.05
C GLN A 30 -0.50 30.88 -1.87
N GLY A 31 0.59 30.18 -2.13
CA GLY A 31 1.37 29.51 -1.11
C GLY A 31 2.30 28.47 -1.71
N VAL A 32 3.18 27.95 -0.86
CA VAL A 32 4.03 26.80 -1.16
C VAL A 32 3.56 25.66 -0.27
N ILE A 33 3.27 24.52 -0.87
CA ILE A 33 2.94 23.30 -0.15
C ILE A 33 3.97 22.22 -0.48
N GLN A 34 4.26 21.39 0.50
CA GLN A 34 4.95 20.13 0.26
C GLN A 34 3.89 19.05 0.13
N ILE A 35 3.85 18.39 -1.03
CA ILE A 35 2.95 17.26 -1.22
C ILE A 35 3.45 16.03 -0.46
N PRO A 36 2.55 15.14 -0.01
CA PRO A 36 2.94 13.84 0.52
C PRO A 36 3.73 13.02 -0.50
N GLY A 37 4.42 11.99 -0.01
CA GLY A 37 5.09 11.02 -0.87
C GLY A 37 4.17 10.41 -1.92
N ASP A 38 4.73 10.00 -3.05
CA ASP A 38 3.96 9.30 -4.07
C ASP A 38 3.59 7.88 -3.59
N LYS A 39 2.31 7.53 -3.73
CA LYS A 39 1.80 6.21 -3.29
C LYS A 39 2.45 5.06 -4.05
N SER A 40 2.60 5.20 -5.36
CA SER A 40 3.13 4.15 -6.24
C SER A 40 4.61 3.89 -5.99
N ILE A 41 5.39 4.94 -5.73
CA ILE A 41 6.81 4.87 -5.35
C ILE A 41 6.93 4.30 -3.95
N SER A 42 6.09 4.73 -3.00
CA SER A 42 6.12 4.21 -1.61
C SER A 42 5.95 2.70 -1.56
N HIS A 43 4.97 2.15 -2.28
CA HIS A 43 4.81 0.69 -2.42
C HIS A 43 6.06 0.01 -2.97
N ARG A 44 6.60 0.54 -4.09
CA ARG A 44 7.76 -0.07 -4.77
C ARG A 44 9.03 0.02 -3.94
N ALA A 45 9.24 1.13 -3.24
CA ALA A 45 10.37 1.32 -2.35
C ALA A 45 10.34 0.31 -1.19
N LEU A 46 9.16 0.10 -0.58
CA LEU A 46 8.96 -0.92 0.46
C LEU A 46 9.20 -2.33 -0.09
N ILE A 47 8.62 -2.67 -1.24
CA ILE A 47 8.79 -4.00 -1.87
C ILE A 47 10.26 -4.26 -2.21
N LEU A 48 10.88 -3.36 -2.98
CA LEU A 48 12.25 -3.53 -3.47
C LEU A 48 13.26 -3.51 -2.32
N GLY A 49 13.10 -2.60 -1.35
CA GLY A 49 13.95 -2.56 -0.17
C GLY A 49 13.85 -3.82 0.69
N SER A 50 12.66 -4.44 0.75
CA SER A 50 12.46 -5.67 1.51
C SER A 50 13.12 -6.90 0.87
N ILE A 51 13.20 -6.97 -0.46
CA ILE A 51 13.82 -8.09 -1.18
C ILE A 51 15.27 -7.83 -1.59
N ALA A 52 15.79 -6.61 -1.43
CA ALA A 52 17.18 -6.29 -1.69
C ALA A 52 18.10 -6.96 -0.65
N TYR A 53 19.38 -7.11 -1.00
CA TYR A 53 20.43 -7.40 -0.04
C TYR A 53 20.91 -6.10 0.61
N GLY A 54 21.08 -6.10 1.93
CA GLY A 54 21.61 -4.96 2.68
C GLY A 54 20.53 -4.06 3.29
N GLU A 55 20.86 -2.78 3.45
CA GLU A 55 19.99 -1.77 4.04
C GLU A 55 19.48 -0.82 2.95
N THR A 56 18.18 -0.54 2.96
CA THR A 56 17.54 0.48 2.13
C THR A 56 17.04 1.59 3.04
N GLU A 57 17.35 2.84 2.69
CA GLU A 57 16.79 4.03 3.33
C GLU A 57 15.79 4.72 2.41
N ILE A 58 14.60 5.03 2.93
CA ILE A 58 13.53 5.71 2.21
C ILE A 58 13.21 7.01 2.94
N GLN A 59 13.26 8.13 2.21
CA GLN A 59 12.86 9.45 2.70
C GLN A 59 11.61 9.91 1.95
N GLY A 60 10.68 10.57 2.64
CA GLY A 60 9.43 11.04 2.03
C GLY A 60 8.43 9.92 1.71
N LEU A 61 8.42 8.83 2.49
CA LEU A 61 7.41 7.77 2.34
C LEU A 61 5.99 8.35 2.55
N LEU A 62 5.03 7.95 1.72
CA LEU A 62 3.62 8.22 1.99
C LEU A 62 3.15 7.43 3.22
N LEU A 63 2.66 8.14 4.22
CA LEU A 63 1.98 7.53 5.37
C LEU A 63 0.50 7.35 5.05
N GLY A 64 0.13 6.11 4.74
CA GLY A 64 -1.26 5.74 4.52
C GLY A 64 -1.45 4.23 4.64
N GLU A 65 -2.70 3.81 4.80
CA GLU A 65 -3.08 2.40 5.01
C GLU A 65 -2.54 1.46 3.92
N ASP A 66 -2.49 1.95 2.69
CA ASP A 66 -2.00 1.21 1.53
C ASP A 66 -0.49 0.84 1.68
N PRO A 67 0.45 1.80 1.82
CA PRO A 67 1.84 1.50 2.15
C PRO A 67 2.04 0.73 3.46
N TYR A 68 1.25 1.02 4.50
CA TYR A 68 1.29 0.26 5.76
C TYR A 68 1.00 -1.22 5.51
N SER A 69 -0.04 -1.53 4.75
CA SER A 69 -0.37 -2.92 4.38
C SER A 69 0.78 -3.60 3.62
N THR A 70 1.50 -2.87 2.75
CA THR A 70 2.72 -3.41 2.11
C THR A 70 3.78 -3.73 3.15
N ALA A 71 4.13 -2.77 4.01
CA ALA A 71 5.17 -2.97 5.02
C ALA A 71 4.85 -4.16 5.94
N SER A 72 3.61 -4.25 6.43
CA SER A 72 3.15 -5.35 7.27
C SER A 72 3.28 -6.71 6.58
N CYS A 73 2.93 -6.81 5.30
CA CYS A 73 3.12 -8.05 4.54
C CYS A 73 4.60 -8.47 4.47
N PHE A 74 5.52 -7.54 4.20
CA PHE A 74 6.94 -7.87 4.12
C PHE A 74 7.57 -8.13 5.50
N GLN A 75 7.11 -7.47 6.56
CA GLN A 75 7.48 -7.79 7.93
C GLN A 75 7.07 -9.22 8.30
N ALA A 76 5.84 -9.62 7.95
CA ALA A 76 5.36 -11.00 8.16
C ALA A 76 6.19 -12.05 7.39
N MET A 77 6.75 -11.67 6.24
CA MET A 77 7.66 -12.51 5.44
C MET A 77 9.15 -12.38 5.83
N GLY A 78 9.46 -11.68 6.93
CA GLY A 78 10.78 -11.66 7.55
C GLY A 78 11.64 -10.41 7.31
N ALA A 79 11.16 -9.42 6.54
CA ALA A 79 11.86 -8.15 6.39
C ALA A 79 11.84 -7.35 7.70
N LYS A 80 12.94 -6.66 8.02
CA LYS A 80 12.96 -5.75 9.16
C LYS A 80 12.78 -4.32 8.66
N ILE A 81 11.60 -3.78 8.87
CA ILE A 81 11.22 -2.42 8.47
C ILE A 81 11.07 -1.60 9.76
N SER A 82 11.74 -0.46 9.84
CA SER A 82 11.58 0.48 10.97
C SER A 82 10.16 1.04 11.01
N GLU A 83 9.85 1.81 12.05
CA GLU A 83 8.61 2.58 12.10
C GLU A 83 8.45 3.45 10.85
N LEU A 84 7.27 3.40 10.23
CA LEU A 84 7.00 4.18 9.03
C LEU A 84 6.81 5.65 9.39
N ASN A 85 7.64 6.50 8.80
CA ASN A 85 7.58 7.94 8.98
C ASN A 85 8.00 8.64 7.68
N THR A 86 7.83 9.96 7.61
CA THR A 86 8.19 10.73 6.41
C THR A 86 9.67 11.11 6.34
N ILE A 87 10.40 11.00 7.45
CA ILE A 87 11.78 11.50 7.58
C ILE A 87 12.77 10.46 7.05
N SER A 88 12.79 9.26 7.65
CA SER A 88 13.69 8.17 7.27
C SER A 88 13.11 6.84 7.73
N VAL A 89 12.82 5.96 6.76
CA VAL A 89 12.45 4.56 6.98
C VAL A 89 13.59 3.68 6.54
N ARG A 90 14.01 2.76 7.40
CA ARG A 90 15.10 1.83 7.14
C ARG A 90 14.57 0.41 7.01
N ILE A 91 15.02 -0.27 5.97
CA ILE A 91 14.68 -1.66 5.68
C ILE A 91 15.96 -2.47 5.64
N LYS A 92 16.08 -3.46 6.51
CA LYS A 92 17.05 -4.54 6.32
C LYS A 92 16.39 -5.61 5.46
N GLY A 93 16.75 -5.60 4.18
CA GLY A 93 16.21 -6.51 3.19
C GLY A 93 16.65 -7.94 3.44
N ILE A 94 15.79 -8.89 3.08
CA ILE A 94 16.03 -10.33 3.31
C ILE A 94 16.82 -10.98 2.17
N GLY A 95 16.98 -10.28 1.03
CA GLY A 95 17.51 -10.84 -0.21
C GLY A 95 16.48 -11.62 -1.02
N LEU A 96 16.62 -11.57 -2.34
CA LEU A 96 15.71 -12.24 -3.27
C LEU A 96 15.75 -13.77 -3.06
N GLY A 97 14.58 -14.41 -3.02
CA GLY A 97 14.43 -15.85 -2.77
C GLY A 97 14.31 -16.25 -1.29
N ASN A 98 14.58 -15.32 -0.37
CA ASN A 98 14.59 -15.60 1.08
C ASN A 98 13.32 -15.16 1.81
N LEU A 99 12.21 -14.91 1.09
CA LEU A 99 10.91 -14.67 1.72
C LEU A 99 10.54 -15.85 2.60
N ARG A 100 10.11 -15.57 3.83
CA ARG A 100 9.64 -16.61 4.75
C ARG A 100 8.15 -16.82 4.56
N GLU A 101 7.72 -18.07 4.69
CA GLU A 101 6.30 -18.39 4.81
C GLU A 101 5.75 -17.73 6.10
N PRO A 102 4.75 -16.84 5.98
CA PRO A 102 4.18 -16.16 7.14
C PRO A 102 3.31 -17.12 7.95
N VAL A 103 3.29 -16.95 9.27
CA VAL A 103 2.45 -17.76 10.18
C VAL A 103 0.95 -17.51 9.94
N ASP A 104 0.61 -16.26 9.61
CA ASP A 104 -0.76 -15.80 9.41
C ASP A 104 -0.99 -15.33 7.96
N VAL A 105 -2.26 -15.12 7.63
CA VAL A 105 -2.69 -14.57 6.34
C VAL A 105 -2.14 -13.16 6.13
N LEU A 106 -1.52 -12.91 4.97
CA LEU A 106 -1.06 -11.59 4.55
C LEU A 106 -2.27 -10.70 4.24
N ASN A 107 -2.43 -9.59 4.96
CA ASN A 107 -3.55 -8.66 4.74
C ASN A 107 -3.11 -7.43 3.95
N ALA A 108 -3.57 -7.33 2.70
CA ALA A 108 -3.29 -6.21 1.81
C ALA A 108 -4.22 -4.99 2.04
N GLY A 109 -5.13 -5.04 3.01
CA GLY A 109 -6.07 -3.96 3.31
C GLY A 109 -6.97 -3.66 2.11
N ASN A 110 -7.06 -2.38 1.73
CA ASN A 110 -7.71 -1.96 0.48
C ASN A 110 -6.75 -1.90 -0.73
N SER A 111 -5.46 -2.19 -0.52
CA SER A 111 -4.43 -1.89 -1.51
C SER A 111 -4.39 -2.94 -2.62
N GLY A 112 -5.05 -2.61 -3.74
CA GLY A 112 -4.94 -3.37 -4.98
C GLY A 112 -3.54 -3.32 -5.60
N THR A 113 -2.68 -2.38 -5.18
CA THR A 113 -1.27 -2.32 -5.59
C THR A 113 -0.46 -3.34 -4.81
N THR A 114 -0.58 -3.36 -3.47
CA THR A 114 0.06 -4.37 -2.62
C THR A 114 -0.25 -5.77 -3.13
N LEU A 115 -1.53 -6.14 -3.18
CA LEU A 115 -1.95 -7.49 -3.56
C LEU A 115 -1.39 -7.92 -4.92
N ARG A 116 -1.54 -7.08 -5.95
CA ARG A 116 -1.14 -7.45 -7.32
C ARG A 116 0.37 -7.55 -7.49
N LEU A 117 1.14 -6.66 -6.86
CA LEU A 117 2.59 -6.68 -6.97
C LEU A 117 3.18 -7.84 -6.17
N ILE A 118 2.69 -8.08 -4.95
CA ILE A 118 3.23 -9.19 -4.14
C ILE A 118 2.88 -10.54 -4.78
N LEU A 119 1.70 -10.74 -5.38
CA LEU A 119 1.37 -12.01 -6.03
C LEU A 119 2.41 -12.44 -7.08
N GLY A 120 2.93 -11.50 -7.87
CA GLY A 120 4.00 -11.81 -8.83
C GLY A 120 5.31 -12.23 -8.16
N LEU A 121 5.63 -11.62 -7.02
CA LEU A 121 6.80 -11.98 -6.23
C LEU A 121 6.61 -13.35 -5.55
N LEU A 122 5.46 -13.60 -4.94
CA LEU A 122 5.14 -14.84 -4.22
C LEU A 122 5.13 -16.04 -5.17
N ALA A 123 4.62 -15.86 -6.39
CA ALA A 123 4.61 -16.90 -7.43
C ALA A 123 6.00 -17.45 -7.78
N SER A 124 7.08 -16.73 -7.47
CA SER A 124 8.46 -17.21 -7.71
C SER A 124 9.01 -18.15 -6.62
N HIS A 125 8.25 -18.41 -5.54
CA HIS A 125 8.68 -19.23 -4.41
C HIS A 125 7.87 -20.53 -4.35
N SER A 126 8.17 -21.47 -5.27
CA SER A 126 7.42 -22.73 -5.42
C SER A 126 7.50 -23.69 -4.22
N ASP A 127 8.41 -23.42 -3.29
CA ASP A 127 8.64 -24.18 -2.06
C ASP A 127 7.85 -23.65 -0.85
N LYS A 128 6.99 -22.64 -1.04
CA LYS A 128 6.31 -21.92 0.05
C LYS A 128 4.81 -21.77 -0.21
N PHE A 129 4.04 -21.73 0.85
CA PHE A 129 2.61 -21.47 0.80
C PHE A 129 2.29 -20.05 1.28
N PHE A 130 1.46 -19.31 0.54
CA PHE A 130 1.04 -17.97 0.94
C PHE A 130 -0.47 -17.82 0.82
N THR A 131 -1.09 -17.28 1.86
CA THR A 131 -2.48 -16.84 1.81
C THR A 131 -2.52 -15.31 1.89
N VAL A 132 -3.23 -14.68 0.96
CA VAL A 132 -3.37 -13.22 0.92
C VAL A 132 -4.85 -12.85 0.95
N THR A 133 -5.21 -11.84 1.75
CA THR A 133 -6.56 -11.31 1.89
C THR A 133 -6.58 -9.78 1.82
N GLY A 134 -7.77 -9.22 1.92
CA GLY A 134 -8.01 -7.79 2.00
C GLY A 134 -9.38 -7.50 2.60
N ASP A 135 -9.74 -6.23 2.61
CA ASP A 135 -11.09 -5.81 2.99
C ASP A 135 -12.15 -6.26 1.96
N THR A 136 -13.43 -5.99 2.26
CA THR A 136 -14.55 -6.35 1.39
C THR A 136 -14.44 -5.73 0.00
N SER A 137 -13.93 -4.50 -0.12
CA SER A 137 -13.77 -3.83 -1.42
C SER A 137 -12.67 -4.50 -2.24
N LEU A 138 -11.50 -4.80 -1.65
CA LEU A 138 -10.39 -5.44 -2.34
C LEU A 138 -10.74 -6.87 -2.76
N ARG A 139 -11.44 -7.63 -1.92
CA ARG A 139 -11.88 -9.01 -2.23
C ARG A 139 -12.87 -9.08 -3.40
N ALA A 140 -13.61 -8.01 -3.66
CA ALA A 140 -14.51 -7.93 -4.83
C ALA A 140 -13.81 -7.52 -6.13
N ARG A 141 -12.50 -7.18 -6.11
CA ARG A 141 -11.79 -6.71 -7.30
C ARG A 141 -11.33 -7.88 -8.17
N PRO A 142 -11.44 -7.79 -9.51
CA PRO A 142 -10.95 -8.83 -10.39
C PRO A 142 -9.42 -8.96 -10.31
N MET A 143 -8.96 -10.21 -10.14
CA MET A 143 -7.53 -10.59 -10.09
C MET A 143 -7.07 -11.39 -11.30
N SER A 144 -7.97 -11.75 -12.23
CA SER A 144 -7.66 -12.58 -13.40
C SER A 144 -6.50 -12.04 -14.23
N ARG A 145 -6.39 -10.71 -14.39
CA ARG A 145 -5.31 -10.06 -15.15
C ARG A 145 -3.90 -10.29 -14.60
N VAL A 146 -3.78 -10.72 -13.34
CA VAL A 146 -2.50 -11.06 -12.69
C VAL A 146 -2.40 -12.57 -12.50
N ILE A 147 -3.48 -13.23 -12.11
CA ILE A 147 -3.49 -14.68 -11.85
C ILE A 147 -3.23 -15.48 -13.13
N GLN A 148 -3.92 -15.15 -14.24
CA GLN A 148 -3.79 -15.91 -15.49
C GLN A 148 -2.35 -15.97 -16.02
N PRO A 149 -1.60 -14.85 -16.16
CA PRO A 149 -0.21 -14.93 -16.60
C PRO A 149 0.68 -15.66 -15.60
N LEU A 150 0.45 -15.52 -14.29
CA LEU A 150 1.25 -16.26 -13.29
C LEU A 150 1.00 -17.78 -13.36
N GLN A 151 -0.24 -18.22 -13.59
CA GLN A 151 -0.57 -19.62 -13.82
C GLN A 151 0.07 -20.16 -15.11
N GLN A 152 0.12 -19.35 -16.18
CA GLN A 152 0.85 -19.69 -17.41
C GLN A 152 2.36 -19.86 -17.16
N MET A 153 2.91 -19.16 -16.16
CA MET A 153 4.30 -19.30 -15.70
C MET A 153 4.51 -20.47 -14.72
N GLY A 154 3.46 -21.25 -14.43
CA GLY A 154 3.52 -22.43 -13.57
C GLY A 154 3.13 -22.20 -12.11
N ALA A 155 2.66 -21.00 -11.73
CA ALA A 155 2.23 -20.75 -10.36
C ALA A 155 0.87 -21.42 -10.06
N GLU A 156 0.79 -22.13 -8.94
CA GLU A 156 -0.46 -22.70 -8.43
C GLU A 156 -1.18 -21.65 -7.56
N ILE A 157 -2.27 -21.09 -8.08
CA ILE A 157 -3.03 -20.01 -7.41
C ILE A 157 -4.52 -20.38 -7.39
N TRP A 158 -5.10 -20.40 -6.19
CA TRP A 158 -6.53 -20.57 -5.96
C TRP A 158 -7.12 -19.31 -5.34
N GLY A 159 -8.35 -18.96 -5.73
CA GLY A 159 -9.06 -17.81 -5.21
C GLY A 159 -10.56 -18.06 -5.16
N ARG A 160 -11.26 -17.30 -4.32
CA ARG A 160 -12.73 -17.27 -4.32
C ARG A 160 -13.16 -16.30 -5.43
N GLY A 161 -14.02 -16.77 -6.33
CA GLY A 161 -14.58 -15.98 -7.44
C GLY A 161 -15.45 -14.83 -6.95
#